data_AF-A0A0N4XM82-F1
#
_entry.id   AF-A0A0N4XM82-F1
#
_cell.length_a   1.000
_cell.length_b   1.000
_cell.length_c   1.000
_cell.angle_alpha   90.00
_cell.angle_beta   90.00
_cell.angle_gamma   90.00
#
_symmetry.space_group_name_H-M   'P 1'
#
loop_
_entity.id
_entity.type
_entity.pdbx_description
1 polymer ?
#
loop_
_entity_poly.entity_id
_entity_poly.type
_entity_poly.pdbx_seq_one_letter_code
_entity_poly.pdbx_strand_id
1 'polypeptide(L)'
;MSDLGTWFRSVPIVTRYWFAISVVLPLLGRFGLIHPAWMYLDWDLVVYRFHFWRPITALLFYPVSPQTGFHWLLMLYFLYNYSKNLETGVFSGRPADYLYMLMFNWLVCTGICMAAGVYFLLEPMVLSVLYVWCQLNKDTIVSFWFGTTFKAMYLPWILCAFNAVLRGGGMNELLGILVGHTYYFLAFDYPLQHGGSTL
;
A
#
# COMPACT_ATOMS: atom_id res chain seq x y z
N MET A 1 3.33 -24.55 21.30
CA MET A 1 2.73 -23.31 20.74
C MET A 1 2.88 -23.41 19.23
N SER A 2 1.86 -23.08 18.43
CA SER A 2 1.94 -23.23 16.97
C SER A 2 2.95 -22.27 16.35
N ASP A 3 3.78 -22.76 15.41
CA ASP A 3 4.80 -21.98 14.68
C ASP A 3 4.22 -20.77 13.95
N LEU A 4 2.95 -20.85 13.54
CA LEU A 4 2.24 -19.73 12.93
C LEU A 4 1.95 -18.61 13.93
N GLY A 5 1.60 -18.96 15.18
CA GLY A 5 1.32 -17.99 16.22
C GLY A 5 2.57 -17.24 16.66
N THR A 6 3.72 -17.92 16.70
CA THR A 6 5.02 -17.30 16.99
C THR A 6 5.47 -16.40 15.84
N TRP A 7 5.36 -16.85 14.59
CA TRP A 7 5.61 -16.02 13.41
C TRP A 7 4.73 -14.76 13.39
N PHE A 8 3.42 -14.90 13.59
CA PHE A 8 2.49 -13.77 13.56
C PHE A 8 2.83 -12.75 14.66
N ARG A 9 3.24 -13.21 15.84
CA ARG A 9 3.71 -12.37 16.93
C ARG A 9 5.08 -11.72 16.67
N SER A 10 5.86 -12.21 15.70
CA SER A 10 7.12 -11.59 15.29
C SER A 10 6.94 -10.39 14.35
N VAL A 11 5.78 -10.27 13.71
CA VAL A 11 5.48 -9.16 12.78
C VAL A 11 5.20 -7.88 13.57
N PRO A 12 5.77 -6.72 13.22
CA PRO A 12 5.47 -5.44 13.88
C PRO A 12 3.97 -5.12 13.94
N ILE A 13 3.55 -4.38 14.95
CA ILE A 13 2.15 -4.26 15.36
C ILE A 13 1.28 -3.72 14.21
N VAL A 14 1.67 -2.62 13.57
CA VAL A 14 0.85 -1.95 12.56
C VAL A 14 0.78 -2.80 11.29
N THR A 15 1.93 -3.26 10.81
CA THR A 15 2.06 -4.16 9.65
C THR A 15 1.25 -5.43 9.86
N ARG A 16 1.28 -6.03 11.05
CA ARG A 16 0.59 -7.27 11.38
C ARG A 16 -0.91 -7.15 11.20
N TYR A 17 -1.52 -6.10 11.75
CA TYR A 17 -2.97 -5.91 11.65
C TYR A 17 -3.39 -5.52 10.23
N TRP A 18 -2.64 -4.63 9.58
CA TRP A 18 -2.94 -4.24 8.21
C TRP A 18 -2.87 -5.44 7.24
N PHE A 19 -1.82 -6.26 7.36
CA PHE A 19 -1.67 -7.50 6.59
C PHE A 19 -2.81 -8.48 6.87
N ALA A 20 -3.10 -8.76 8.16
CA ALA A 20 -4.13 -9.72 8.54
C ALA A 20 -5.51 -9.33 7.99
N ILE A 21 -5.89 -8.06 8.10
CA ILE A 21 -7.17 -7.57 7.59
C ILE A 21 -7.22 -7.63 6.06
N SER A 22 -6.11 -7.29 5.38
CA SER A 22 -5.98 -7.38 3.92
C SER A 22 -5.96 -8.81 3.38
N VAL A 23 -5.80 -9.81 4.25
CA VAL A 23 -6.01 -11.23 3.93
C VAL A 23 -7.46 -11.62 4.18
N VAL A 24 -8.00 -11.30 5.36
CA VAL A 24 -9.31 -11.78 5.81
C VAL A 24 -10.45 -11.16 5.01
N LEU A 25 -10.49 -9.84 4.83
CA LEU A 25 -11.63 -9.17 4.16
C LEU A 25 -11.80 -9.59 2.70
N PRO A 26 -10.74 -9.66 1.86
CA PRO A 26 -10.86 -10.15 0.49
C PRO A 26 -11.35 -11.60 0.41
N LEU A 27 -10.92 -12.47 1.33
CA LEU A 27 -11.39 -13.86 1.41
C LEU A 27 -12.85 -13.95 1.82
N LEU A 28 -13.28 -13.17 2.82
CA LEU A 28 -14.70 -13.11 3.22
C LEU A 28 -15.59 -12.64 2.05
N GLY A 29 -15.11 -11.67 1.26
CA GLY A 29 -15.79 -11.26 0.03
C GLY A 29 -15.82 -12.37 -1.03
N ARG A 30 -14.74 -13.14 -1.18
CA ARG A 30 -14.67 -14.27 -2.13
C ARG A 30 -15.65 -15.39 -1.78
N PHE A 31 -15.87 -15.67 -0.50
CA PHE A 31 -16.85 -16.66 -0.03
C PHE A 31 -18.29 -16.14 0.00
N GLY A 32 -18.53 -14.88 -0.37
CA GLY A 32 -19.86 -14.28 -0.39
C GLY A 32 -20.40 -13.90 1.00
N LEU A 33 -19.55 -13.91 2.03
CA LEU A 33 -19.94 -13.50 3.39
C LEU A 33 -20.05 -11.97 3.51
N ILE A 34 -19.35 -11.25 2.65
CA ILE A 34 -19.37 -9.79 2.57
C ILE A 34 -19.68 -9.39 1.13
N HIS A 35 -20.65 -8.48 0.95
CA HIS A 35 -21.00 -7.98 -0.37
C HIS A 35 -19.96 -6.94 -0.86
N PRO A 36 -19.28 -7.15 -2.01
CA PRO A 36 -18.25 -6.22 -2.50
C PRO A 36 -18.76 -4.79 -2.75
N ALA A 37 -20.07 -4.61 -3.01
CA ALA A 37 -20.67 -3.29 -3.21
C ALA A 37 -20.57 -2.35 -1.98
N TRP A 38 -20.31 -2.90 -0.79
CA TRP A 38 -20.11 -2.07 0.41
C TRP A 38 -18.67 -1.58 0.55
N MET A 39 -17.76 -2.16 -0.24
CA MET A 39 -16.32 -1.99 -0.05
C MET A 39 -15.69 -1.01 -1.05
N TYR A 40 -16.34 -0.71 -2.18
CA TYR A 40 -15.79 0.20 -3.17
C TYR A 40 -15.97 1.68 -2.78
N LEU A 41 -15.01 2.48 -3.21
CA LEU A 41 -15.00 3.92 -3.08
C LEU A 41 -15.83 4.56 -4.19
N ASP A 42 -16.74 5.45 -3.82
CA ASP A 42 -17.63 6.13 -4.76
C ASP A 42 -17.89 7.55 -4.28
N TRP A 43 -17.75 8.52 -5.19
CA TRP A 43 -17.87 9.93 -4.86
C TRP A 43 -19.26 10.26 -4.34
N ASP A 44 -20.31 9.82 -5.03
CA ASP A 44 -21.68 10.20 -4.70
C ASP A 44 -22.09 9.62 -3.35
N LEU A 45 -21.67 8.38 -3.09
CA LEU A 45 -21.96 7.71 -1.83
C LEU A 45 -21.20 8.32 -0.65
N VAL A 46 -19.97 8.79 -0.85
CA VAL A 46 -19.18 9.39 0.23
C VAL A 46 -19.62 10.81 0.51
N VAL A 47 -19.74 11.65 -0.53
CA VAL A 47 -19.97 13.10 -0.37
C VAL A 47 -21.44 13.43 -0.18
N TYR A 48 -22.33 12.87 -1.01
CA TYR A 48 -23.77 13.21 -0.94
C TYR A 48 -24.57 12.31 0.01
N ARG A 49 -24.09 11.08 0.27
CA ARG A 49 -24.77 10.13 1.18
C ARG A 49 -24.02 9.87 2.49
N PHE A 50 -22.91 10.56 2.73
CA PHE A 50 -22.16 10.50 4.00
C PHE A 50 -21.71 9.09 4.43
N HIS A 51 -21.39 8.21 3.47
CA HIS A 51 -20.84 6.89 3.77
C HIS A 51 -19.34 6.95 4.11
N PHE A 52 -18.99 7.56 5.25
CA PHE A 52 -17.61 7.81 5.68
C PHE A 52 -16.76 6.55 5.92
N TRP A 53 -17.37 5.38 6.04
CA TRP A 53 -16.65 4.11 6.18
C TRP A 53 -16.03 3.63 4.86
N ARG A 54 -16.52 4.11 3.69
CA ARG A 54 -16.09 3.61 2.37
C ARG A 54 -14.59 3.79 2.07
N PRO A 55 -13.96 4.93 2.39
CA PRO A 55 -12.52 5.09 2.27
C PRO A 55 -11.71 4.05 3.07
N ILE A 56 -12.20 3.66 4.26
CA ILE A 56 -11.54 2.66 5.11
C ILE A 56 -11.74 1.27 4.51
N THR A 57 -12.96 0.92 4.10
CA THR A 57 -13.24 -0.38 3.51
C THR A 57 -12.54 -0.58 2.16
N ALA A 58 -12.44 0.47 1.34
CA ALA A 58 -11.77 0.44 0.06
C ALA A 58 -10.25 0.27 0.19
N LEU A 59 -9.67 0.74 1.29
CA LEU A 59 -8.26 0.49 1.63
C LEU A 59 -8.02 -0.99 1.96
N LEU A 60 -8.94 -1.61 2.70
CA LEU A 60 -8.73 -2.93 3.29
C LEU A 60 -9.25 -4.08 2.41
N PHE A 61 -10.04 -3.77 1.39
CA PHE A 61 -10.65 -4.75 0.50
C PHE A 61 -9.98 -4.77 -0.88
N TYR A 62 -9.88 -5.97 -1.44
CA TYR A 62 -9.43 -6.22 -2.80
C TYR A 62 -10.34 -7.27 -3.45
N PRO A 63 -10.89 -7.02 -4.65
CA PRO A 63 -11.78 -7.96 -5.31
C PRO A 63 -11.00 -9.17 -5.83
N VAL A 64 -11.03 -10.29 -5.08
CA VAL A 64 -10.34 -11.53 -5.47
C VAL A 64 -11.20 -12.32 -6.46
N SER A 65 -10.66 -12.52 -7.66
CA SER A 65 -11.19 -13.40 -8.70
C SER A 65 -10.07 -14.31 -9.22
N PRO A 66 -10.38 -15.36 -10.01
CA PRO A 66 -9.34 -16.18 -10.65
C PRO A 66 -8.32 -15.38 -11.46
N GLN A 67 -8.71 -14.24 -12.03
CA GLN A 67 -7.85 -13.35 -12.81
C GLN A 67 -7.00 -12.42 -11.93
N THR A 68 -7.50 -12.00 -10.76
CA THR A 68 -6.83 -11.02 -9.89
C THR A 68 -6.12 -11.63 -8.68
N GLY A 69 -6.30 -12.93 -8.42
CA GLY A 69 -5.78 -13.62 -7.24
C GLY A 69 -4.26 -13.61 -7.13
N PHE A 70 -3.55 -13.80 -8.25
CA PHE A 70 -2.08 -13.71 -8.26
C PHE A 70 -1.61 -12.29 -7.90
N HIS A 71 -2.24 -11.26 -8.47
CA HIS A 71 -1.92 -9.86 -8.15
C HIS A 71 -2.16 -9.54 -6.68
N TRP A 72 -3.27 -10.03 -6.11
CA TRP A 72 -3.55 -9.88 -4.69
C TRP A 72 -2.46 -10.49 -3.81
N LEU A 73 -1.97 -11.70 -4.14
CA LEU A 73 -0.85 -12.33 -3.43
C LEU A 73 0.44 -11.49 -3.52
N LEU A 74 0.71 -10.88 -4.68
CA LEU A 74 1.83 -9.96 -4.84
C LEU A 74 1.66 -8.71 -3.99
N MET A 75 0.46 -8.13 -3.94
CA MET A 75 0.16 -6.98 -3.06
C MET A 75 0.37 -7.34 -1.59
N LEU A 76 -0.04 -8.54 -1.16
CA LEU A 76 0.22 -9.03 0.20
C LEU A 76 1.71 -9.23 0.47
N TYR A 77 2.46 -9.75 -0.49
CA TYR A 77 3.91 -9.90 -0.38
C TYR A 77 4.60 -8.54 -0.25
N PHE A 78 4.24 -7.55 -1.10
CA PHE A 78 4.79 -6.21 -1.03
C PHE A 78 4.40 -5.50 0.26
N LEU A 79 3.13 -5.58 0.65
CA LEU A 79 2.65 -5.05 1.93
C LEU A 79 3.50 -5.62 3.06
N TYR A 80 3.59 -6.94 3.20
CA TYR A 80 4.34 -7.57 4.28
C TYR A 80 5.80 -7.13 4.30
N ASN A 81 6.53 -7.20 3.17
CA ASN A 81 7.97 -6.93 3.16
C ASN A 81 8.28 -5.44 3.37
N TYR A 82 7.64 -4.55 2.61
CA TYR A 82 7.98 -3.12 2.65
C TYR A 82 7.40 -2.41 3.87
N SER A 83 6.18 -2.76 4.29
CA SER A 83 5.59 -2.28 5.55
C SER A 83 6.45 -2.69 6.74
N LYS A 84 6.84 -3.98 6.81
CA LYS A 84 7.70 -4.48 7.88
C LYS A 84 9.05 -3.76 7.89
N ASN A 85 9.70 -3.63 6.73
CA ASN A 85 11.01 -2.99 6.64
C ASN A 85 10.97 -1.51 7.04
N LEU A 86 9.88 -0.78 6.73
CA LEU A 86 9.71 0.60 7.20
C LEU A 86 9.45 0.66 8.71
N GLU A 87 8.55 -0.17 9.23
CA GLU A 87 8.18 -0.18 10.65
C GLU A 87 9.35 -0.62 11.55
N THR A 88 10.17 -1.59 11.14
CA THR A 88 11.35 -2.02 11.92
C THR A 88 12.63 -1.25 11.62
N GLY A 89 12.71 -0.61 10.46
CA GLY A 89 13.89 0.14 10.01
C GLY A 89 13.76 1.62 10.36
N VAL A 90 13.13 2.38 9.47
CA VAL A 90 13.01 3.85 9.55
C VAL A 90 12.25 4.30 10.80
N PHE A 91 11.18 3.58 11.14
CA PHE A 91 10.30 3.89 12.27
C PHE A 91 10.51 2.94 13.46
N SER A 92 11.72 2.36 13.57
CA SER A 92 12.04 1.46 14.67
C SER A 92 11.84 2.15 16.02
N GLY A 93 11.11 1.51 16.92
CA GLY A 93 10.75 2.07 18.23
C GLY A 93 9.72 3.21 18.19
N ARG A 94 9.23 3.60 17.00
CA ARG A 94 8.30 4.71 16.78
C ARG A 94 7.09 4.28 15.92
N PRO A 95 6.28 3.31 16.39
CA PRO A 95 5.13 2.80 15.62
C PRO A 95 4.07 3.88 15.35
N ALA A 96 4.01 4.93 16.17
CA ALA A 96 3.10 6.06 15.96
C ALA A 96 3.47 6.87 14.71
N ASP A 97 4.75 7.11 14.46
CA ASP A 97 5.23 7.82 13.27
C ASP A 97 4.96 7.01 11.99
N TYR A 98 5.10 5.68 12.07
CA TYR A 98 4.72 4.80 10.98
C TYR A 98 3.21 4.84 10.70
N LEU A 99 2.39 4.78 11.75
CA LEU A 99 0.95 4.90 11.61
C LEU A 99 0.55 6.26 11.03
N TYR A 100 1.24 7.34 11.43
CA TYR A 100 1.04 8.67 10.87
C TYR A 100 1.31 8.70 9.37
N MET A 101 2.43 8.10 8.91
CA MET A 101 2.72 7.95 7.48
C MET A 101 1.58 7.23 6.76
N LEU A 102 1.09 6.11 7.31
CA LEU A 102 0.00 5.36 6.68
C LEU A 102 -1.30 6.18 6.62
N MET A 103 -1.64 6.90 7.68
CA MET A 103 -2.81 7.77 7.70
C MET A 103 -2.69 8.91 6.70
N PHE A 104 -1.52 9.54 6.60
CA PHE A 104 -1.25 10.58 5.61
C PHE A 104 -1.41 10.05 4.19
N ASN A 105 -0.72 8.94 3.87
CA ASN A 105 -0.81 8.31 2.55
C ASN A 105 -2.24 7.90 2.22
N TRP A 106 -2.99 7.34 3.18
CA TRP A 106 -4.37 6.95 2.98
C TRP A 106 -5.29 8.16 2.69
N LEU A 107 -5.13 9.27 3.39
CA LEU A 107 -5.91 10.49 3.15
C LEU A 107 -5.65 11.05 1.75
N VAL A 108 -4.37 11.18 1.38
CA VAL A 108 -3.97 11.67 0.04
C VAL A 108 -4.44 10.70 -1.04
N CYS A 109 -4.24 9.39 -0.83
CA CYS A 109 -4.69 8.34 -1.75
C CYS A 109 -6.20 8.38 -1.94
N THR A 110 -6.97 8.57 -0.88
CA THR A 110 -8.44 8.69 -0.94
C THR A 110 -8.87 9.85 -1.82
N GLY A 111 -8.32 11.05 -1.59
CA GLY A 111 -8.66 12.22 -2.40
C GLY A 111 -8.31 12.05 -3.87
N ILE A 112 -7.11 11.52 -4.17
CA ILE A 112 -6.65 11.33 -5.55
C ILE A 112 -7.44 10.21 -6.25
N CYS A 113 -7.69 9.08 -5.58
CA CYS A 113 -8.45 7.97 -6.17
C CYS A 113 -9.91 8.35 -6.43
N MET A 114 -10.52 9.16 -5.57
CA MET A 114 -11.85 9.72 -5.82
C MET A 114 -11.86 10.55 -7.11
N ALA A 115 -10.89 11.45 -7.27
CA ALA A 115 -10.80 12.31 -8.45
C ALA A 115 -10.50 11.50 -9.73
N ALA A 116 -9.72 10.41 -9.62
CA ALA A 116 -9.35 9.55 -10.73
C ALA A 116 -10.38 8.45 -11.05
N GLY A 117 -11.48 8.34 -10.30
CA GLY A 117 -12.49 7.28 -10.48
C GLY A 117 -11.98 5.87 -10.14
N VAL A 118 -11.01 5.76 -9.22
CA VAL A 118 -10.46 4.49 -8.74
C VAL A 118 -11.24 3.99 -7.53
N TYR A 119 -11.75 2.76 -7.64
CA TYR A 119 -12.68 2.18 -6.67
C TYR A 119 -12.03 1.49 -5.45
N PHE A 120 -10.79 1.00 -5.57
CA PHE A 120 -10.11 0.22 -4.53
C PHE A 120 -8.73 0.79 -4.25
N LEU A 121 -8.38 0.92 -2.97
CA LEU A 121 -7.21 1.68 -2.52
C LEU A 121 -6.06 0.79 -2.06
N LEU A 122 -6.27 -0.52 -1.88
CA LEU A 122 -5.21 -1.40 -1.40
C LEU A 122 -3.95 -1.34 -2.28
N GLU A 123 -4.12 -1.40 -3.61
CA GLU A 123 -3.03 -1.38 -4.57
C GLU A 123 -2.22 -0.06 -4.56
N PRO A 124 -2.83 1.13 -4.77
CA PRO A 124 -2.09 2.38 -4.68
C PRO A 124 -1.50 2.62 -3.28
N MET A 125 -2.17 2.18 -2.21
CA MET A 125 -1.64 2.31 -0.86
C MET A 125 -0.38 1.46 -0.63
N VAL A 126 -0.42 0.17 -0.98
CA VAL A 126 0.74 -0.72 -0.86
C VAL A 126 1.90 -0.19 -1.68
N LEU A 127 1.63 0.31 -2.89
CA LEU A 127 2.66 0.88 -3.72
C LEU A 127 3.22 2.20 -3.15
N SER A 128 2.41 3.02 -2.48
CA SER A 128 2.91 4.21 -1.79
C SER A 128 3.94 3.86 -0.72
N VAL A 129 3.69 2.82 0.08
CA VAL A 129 4.60 2.33 1.12
C VAL A 129 5.88 1.75 0.50
N LEU A 130 5.73 0.93 -0.56
CA LEU A 130 6.86 0.43 -1.34
C LEU A 130 7.70 1.58 -1.88
N TYR A 131 7.08 2.61 -2.44
CA TYR A 131 7.76 3.78 -2.99
C TYR A 131 8.57 4.50 -1.92
N VAL A 132 7.99 4.79 -0.74
CA VAL A 132 8.73 5.44 0.36
C VAL A 132 9.95 4.61 0.75
N TRP A 133 9.80 3.29 0.89
CA TRP A 133 10.94 2.42 1.19
C TRP A 133 12.02 2.48 0.10
N CYS A 134 11.62 2.43 -1.17
CA CYS A 134 12.54 2.51 -2.31
C CYS A 134 13.31 3.83 -2.36
N GLN A 135 12.68 4.96 -2.02
CA GLN A 135 13.34 6.26 -1.99
C GLN A 135 14.23 6.45 -0.77
N LEU A 136 13.96 5.77 0.35
CA LEU A 136 14.85 5.77 1.50
C LEU A 136 16.05 4.83 1.30
N ASN A 137 15.92 3.82 0.43
CA ASN A 137 16.93 2.80 0.18
C ASN A 137 17.40 2.80 -1.29
N LYS A 138 17.56 3.97 -1.91
CA LYS A 138 17.77 4.14 -3.38
C LYS A 138 18.86 3.25 -3.96
N ASP A 139 19.98 3.07 -3.25
CA ASP A 139 21.13 2.31 -3.72
C ASP A 139 21.09 0.82 -3.39
N THR A 140 20.08 0.36 -2.64
CA THR A 140 19.88 -1.06 -2.34
C THR A 140 19.53 -1.80 -3.62
N ILE A 141 20.25 -2.89 -3.91
CA ILE A 141 19.95 -3.76 -5.06
C ILE A 141 18.82 -4.70 -4.64
N VAL A 142 17.72 -4.65 -5.39
CA VAL A 142 16.59 -5.56 -5.21
C VAL A 142 16.54 -6.55 -6.37
N SER A 143 16.19 -7.80 -6.05
CA SER A 143 15.90 -8.82 -7.05
C SER A 143 14.43 -8.75 -7.46
N PHE A 144 14.19 -8.84 -8.75
CA PHE A 144 12.87 -8.92 -9.36
C PHE A 144 12.75 -10.23 -10.14
N TRP A 145 11.60 -10.47 -10.77
CA TRP A 145 11.32 -11.74 -11.41
C TRP A 145 12.36 -12.10 -12.48
N PHE A 146 12.53 -13.41 -12.69
CA PHE A 146 13.48 -13.98 -13.64
C PHE A 146 14.96 -13.66 -13.31
N GLY A 147 15.28 -13.40 -12.04
CA GLY A 147 16.65 -13.13 -11.61
C GLY A 147 17.19 -11.77 -12.02
N THR A 148 16.32 -10.88 -12.52
CA THR A 148 16.70 -9.51 -12.84
C THR A 148 16.98 -8.74 -11.55
N THR A 149 17.99 -7.87 -11.56
CA THR A 149 18.35 -7.07 -10.39
C THR A 149 18.54 -5.61 -10.79
N PHE A 150 18.15 -4.70 -9.91
CA PHE A 150 18.27 -3.26 -10.14
C PHE A 150 18.22 -2.50 -8.82
N LYS A 151 18.53 -1.21 -8.87
CA LYS A 151 18.43 -0.31 -7.72
C LYS A 151 16.97 -0.13 -7.28
N ALA A 152 16.72 -0.15 -5.97
CA ALA A 152 15.38 -0.07 -5.38
C ALA A 152 14.56 1.12 -5.91
N MET A 153 15.20 2.26 -6.20
CA MET A 153 14.53 3.45 -6.75
C MET A 153 13.74 3.18 -8.04
N TYR A 154 14.11 2.17 -8.83
CA TYR A 154 13.45 1.83 -10.09
C TYR A 154 12.27 0.86 -9.92
N LEU A 155 12.16 0.19 -8.77
CA LEU A 155 11.15 -0.83 -8.54
C LEU A 155 9.71 -0.35 -8.78
N PRO A 156 9.27 0.82 -8.26
CA PRO A 156 7.89 1.28 -8.47
C PRO A 156 7.56 1.47 -9.95
N TRP A 157 8.52 1.98 -10.72
CA TRP A 157 8.36 2.24 -12.16
C TRP A 157 8.36 0.94 -12.97
N ILE A 158 9.21 -0.01 -12.59
CA ILE A 158 9.25 -1.34 -13.22
C ILE A 158 7.93 -2.08 -12.96
N LEU A 159 7.38 -2.00 -11.74
CA LEU A 159 6.06 -2.56 -11.41
C LEU A 159 4.94 -1.91 -12.23
N CYS A 160 4.98 -0.59 -12.41
CA CYS A 160 4.03 0.13 -13.25
C CYS A 160 4.10 -0.33 -14.71
N ALA A 161 5.30 -0.38 -15.30
CA ALA A 161 5.50 -0.82 -16.67
C ALA A 161 5.08 -2.28 -16.87
N PHE A 162 5.44 -3.15 -15.93
CA PHE A 162 5.11 -4.57 -15.96
C PHE A 162 3.61 -4.82 -15.89
N ASN A 163 2.91 -4.16 -14.97
CA ASN A 163 1.44 -4.27 -14.88
C ASN A 163 0.74 -3.65 -16.08
N ALA A 164 1.24 -2.54 -16.62
CA ALA A 164 0.70 -1.94 -17.84
C ALA A 164 0.74 -2.93 -19.02
N VAL A 165 1.82 -3.69 -19.17
CA VAL A 165 1.96 -4.71 -20.23
C VAL A 165 1.07 -5.93 -19.97
N LEU A 166 1.05 -6.45 -18.74
CA LEU A 166 0.32 -7.70 -18.45
C LEU A 166 -1.19 -7.51 -18.31
N ARG A 167 -1.62 -6.40 -17.71
CA ARG A 167 -3.02 -6.16 -17.30
C ARG A 167 -3.69 -5.06 -18.12
N GLY A 168 -2.96 -4.41 -19.03
CA GLY A 168 -3.47 -3.32 -19.86
C GLY A 168 -3.74 -2.02 -19.09
N GLY A 169 -3.15 -1.85 -17.91
CA GLY A 169 -3.34 -0.66 -17.08
C GLY A 169 -2.24 -0.49 -16.03
N GLY A 170 -1.93 0.78 -15.71
CA GLY A 170 -0.92 1.19 -14.71
C GLY A 170 -1.38 2.34 -13.83
N MET A 171 -2.69 2.65 -13.83
CA MET A 171 -3.23 3.83 -13.14
C MET A 171 -3.03 3.73 -11.63
N ASN A 172 -3.40 2.61 -11.03
CA ASN A 172 -3.23 2.39 -9.58
C ASN A 172 -1.76 2.54 -9.19
N GLU A 173 -0.85 2.11 -10.06
CA GLU A 173 0.58 2.21 -9.81
C GLU A 173 1.07 3.67 -9.88
N LEU A 174 0.65 4.42 -10.88
CA LEU A 174 0.98 5.84 -10.97
C LEU A 174 0.42 6.63 -9.78
N LEU A 175 -0.82 6.35 -9.36
CA LEU A 175 -1.42 6.99 -8.19
C LEU A 175 -0.66 6.62 -6.91
N GLY A 176 -0.27 5.36 -6.74
CA GLY A 176 0.51 4.93 -5.58
C GLY A 176 1.90 5.58 -5.54
N ILE A 177 2.57 5.71 -6.68
CA ILE A 177 3.83 6.45 -6.80
C ILE A 177 3.65 7.92 -6.42
N LEU A 178 2.60 8.58 -6.92
CA LEU A 178 2.31 9.98 -6.61
C LEU A 178 2.04 10.19 -5.12
N VAL A 179 1.24 9.33 -4.50
CA VAL A 179 0.94 9.37 -3.06
C VAL A 179 2.23 9.18 -2.24
N GLY A 180 3.02 8.14 -2.56
CA GLY A 180 4.27 7.86 -1.87
C GLY A 180 5.29 8.99 -2.02
N HIS A 181 5.36 9.59 -3.22
CA HIS A 181 6.23 10.73 -3.49
C HIS A 181 5.81 11.97 -2.70
N THR A 182 4.51 12.22 -2.55
CA THR A 182 3.98 13.34 -1.77
C THR A 182 4.45 13.25 -0.31
N TYR A 183 4.33 12.08 0.33
CA TYR A 183 4.84 11.90 1.69
C TYR A 183 6.36 11.99 1.75
N TYR A 184 7.07 11.28 0.86
CA TYR A 184 8.53 11.29 0.85
C TYR A 184 9.08 12.72 0.70
N PHE A 185 8.50 13.50 -0.21
CA PHE A 185 8.89 14.89 -0.45
C PHE A 185 8.67 15.74 0.81
N LEU A 186 7.48 15.69 1.41
CA LEU A 186 7.16 16.53 2.57
C LEU A 186 7.90 16.11 3.85
N ALA A 187 8.11 14.82 4.06
CA ALA A 187 8.68 14.29 5.29
C ALA A 187 10.22 14.23 5.29
N PHE A 188 10.86 14.07 4.12
CA PHE A 188 12.30 13.86 4.02
C PHE A 188 13.01 14.89 3.14
N ASP A 189 12.54 15.10 1.91
CA ASP A 189 13.25 15.94 0.93
C ASP A 189 13.12 17.44 1.25
N TYR A 190 11.91 17.91 1.53
CA TYR A 190 11.61 19.31 1.83
C TYR A 190 12.33 19.81 3.10
N PRO A 191 12.32 19.08 4.24
CA PRO A 191 13.10 19.48 5.41
C PRO A 191 14.60 19.52 5.13
N LEU A 192 15.15 18.54 4.39
CA LEU A 192 16.57 18.49 4.07
C LEU A 192 17.03 19.72 3.25
N GLN A 193 16.21 20.16 2.30
CA GLN A 193 16.50 21.33 1.46
C GLN A 193 16.42 22.67 2.22
N HIS A 194 15.63 22.74 3.30
CA HIS A 194 15.36 23.98 4.03
C HIS A 194 15.94 23.98 5.46
N GLY A 195 16.88 23.07 5.76
CA GLY A 195 17.57 23.01 7.05
C GLY A 195 16.70 22.54 8.23
N GLY A 196 15.56 21.92 7.96
CA GLY A 196 14.68 21.31 8.97
C GLY A 196 15.22 19.96 9.44
N SER A 197 14.89 19.58 10.68
CA SER A 197 15.20 18.24 11.20
C SER A 197 14.37 17.18 10.46
N THR A 198 15.02 16.17 9.90
CA THR A 198 14.35 14.96 9.41
C THR A 198 13.89 14.11 10.60
N LEU A 199 12.70 13.52 10.51
CA LEU A 199 12.04 12.71 11.56
C LEU A 199 12.91 11.58 12.10
#